data_AF-M2UG62-F1
#
_entry.id   AF-M2UG62-F1
#
_cell.length_a   1.000
_cell.length_b   1.000
_cell.length_c   1.000
_cell.angle_alpha   90.00
_cell.angle_beta   90.00
_cell.angle_gamma   90.00
#
_symmetry.space_group_name_H-M   'P 1'
#
loop_
_entity.id
_entity.type
_entity.pdbx_description
1 polymer ?
#
loop_
_entity_poly.entity_id
_entity_poly.type
_entity_poly.pdbx_seq_one_letter_code
_entity_poly.pdbx_strand_id
1 'polypeptide(L)'
;MPMLYTKGMSYVPYCPTCVMLSHAWYFVGHRGIRGTHVTCLMVAFRQDRGTRGAHASLVYMFLLLREALTWASSFILPLSSGCPFLRSTAHRHSVGDRINRTGGLAMVSCQYCAKRGLECRMSSLKKECGNCYRNGVKSCVPVEVPVPNFEKLDQELARLEQQEAEVDAAESAALEALMAARAKKDRLRKQRKILKRREQQWVDESGKYVEDIEALEAMEWANREVSTLEGGLMPGTPALDWSVFMPTFLEGDPGFAEAIGDTVPGAGGSS
;
A
#
# COMPACT_ATOMS: atom_id res chain seq x y z
N MET A 1 -21.67 -13.26 24.83
CA MET A 1 -21.98 -14.70 24.89
C MET A 1 -20.69 -15.50 25.01
N PRO A 2 -20.43 -16.17 26.14
CA PRO A 2 -19.26 -17.04 26.27
C PRO A 2 -19.58 -18.44 25.71
N MET A 3 -18.74 -18.94 24.79
CA MET A 3 -18.79 -20.32 24.33
C MET A 3 -18.04 -21.23 25.32
N LEU A 4 -18.78 -22.20 25.88
CA LEU A 4 -18.28 -23.26 26.74
C LEU A 4 -17.45 -24.27 25.93
N TYR A 5 -16.19 -24.46 26.30
CA TYR A 5 -15.33 -25.52 25.76
C TYR A 5 -15.65 -26.85 26.47
N THR A 6 -16.21 -27.81 25.74
CA THR A 6 -16.36 -29.19 26.21
C THR A 6 -15.04 -29.96 26.07
N LYS A 7 -14.54 -30.48 27.19
CA LYS A 7 -13.35 -31.33 27.30
C LYS A 7 -13.66 -32.71 26.71
N GLY A 8 -13.12 -33.01 25.53
CA GLY A 8 -13.28 -34.31 24.86
C GLY A 8 -12.49 -35.41 25.56
N MET A 9 -13.20 -36.48 25.95
CA MET A 9 -12.64 -37.75 26.40
C MET A 9 -11.79 -38.40 25.29
N SER A 10 -10.55 -38.71 25.62
CA SER A 10 -9.64 -39.49 24.78
C SER A 10 -10.02 -40.97 24.82
N TYR A 11 -10.58 -41.47 23.72
CA TYR A 11 -10.73 -42.91 23.47
C TYR A 11 -9.35 -43.52 23.23
N VAL A 12 -8.92 -44.41 24.14
CA VAL A 12 -7.78 -45.30 23.92
C VAL A 12 -8.32 -46.53 23.18
N PRO A 13 -7.85 -46.83 21.95
CA PRO A 13 -8.28 -48.04 21.26
C PRO A 13 -7.70 -49.27 21.97
N TYR A 14 -8.58 -50.05 22.58
CA TYR A 14 -8.26 -51.39 23.09
C TYR A 14 -7.92 -52.31 21.92
N CYS A 15 -6.70 -52.84 21.91
CA CYS A 15 -6.28 -53.90 21.00
C CYS A 15 -6.56 -55.25 21.68
N PRO A 16 -7.56 -56.03 21.23
CA PRO A 16 -7.97 -57.25 21.93
C PRO A 16 -6.95 -58.40 21.88
N THR A 17 -5.88 -58.30 21.08
CA THR A 17 -4.87 -59.36 20.93
C THR A 17 -3.68 -59.26 21.89
N CYS A 18 -3.54 -58.19 22.68
CA CYS A 18 -2.45 -58.07 23.66
C CYS A 18 -2.78 -58.59 25.07
N VAL A 19 -4.02 -59.02 25.35
CA VAL A 19 -4.47 -59.42 26.70
C VAL A 19 -4.25 -60.91 27.00
N MET A 20 -3.93 -61.74 26.00
CA MET A 20 -3.86 -63.21 26.19
C MET A 20 -2.54 -63.77 26.74
N LEU A 21 -1.57 -62.92 27.14
CA LEU A 21 -0.30 -63.38 27.69
C LEU A 21 0.02 -62.87 29.11
N SER A 22 -0.94 -62.24 29.80
CA SER A 22 -0.73 -61.69 31.15
C SER A 22 -1.48 -62.44 32.27
N HIS A 23 -2.13 -63.56 31.97
CA HIS A 23 -2.82 -64.41 32.96
C HIS A 23 -2.11 -65.76 33.16
N ALA A 24 -0.82 -65.70 33.45
CA ALA A 24 -0.14 -66.72 34.24
C ALA A 24 0.90 -65.95 35.06
N TRP A 25 1.10 -66.31 36.33
CA TRP A 25 1.95 -65.62 37.31
C TRP A 25 1.29 -64.44 38.05
N TYR A 26 0.20 -64.74 38.77
CA TYR A 26 -0.12 -64.04 40.01
C TYR A 26 -0.43 -65.10 41.08
N PHE A 27 0.61 -65.61 41.73
CA PHE A 27 0.55 -66.08 43.11
C PHE A 27 1.98 -66.22 43.62
N VAL A 28 2.40 -65.29 44.50
CA VAL A 28 3.31 -65.44 45.65
C VAL A 28 3.89 -64.06 46.01
N GLY A 29 3.53 -63.58 47.20
CA GLY A 29 4.53 -63.03 48.13
C GLY A 29 4.85 -61.52 48.07
N HIS A 30 4.29 -60.79 49.02
CA HIS A 30 4.81 -59.55 49.58
C HIS A 30 6.33 -59.56 49.82
N ARG A 31 7.03 -58.48 49.44
CA ARG A 31 7.80 -57.56 50.33
C ARG A 31 8.75 -56.69 49.51
N GLY A 32 8.70 -55.38 49.75
CA GLY A 32 9.61 -54.42 49.13
C GLY A 32 11.04 -54.60 49.63
N ILE A 33 12.00 -54.52 48.70
CA ILE A 33 13.41 -54.27 48.97
C ILE A 33 13.93 -53.39 47.83
N ARG A 34 14.47 -52.23 48.19
CA ARG A 34 15.29 -51.39 47.32
C ARG A 34 16.63 -52.09 47.10
N GLY A 35 17.11 -52.05 45.87
CA GLY A 35 18.54 -52.10 45.59
C GLY A 35 19.08 -53.39 45.01
N THR A 36 20.03 -53.17 44.09
CA THR A 36 21.26 -53.93 43.89
C THR A 36 21.34 -55.11 42.91
N HIS A 37 22.44 -55.04 42.14
CA HIS A 37 23.31 -56.11 41.66
C HIS A 37 22.79 -57.11 40.61
N VAL A 38 23.27 -56.91 39.38
CA VAL A 38 23.48 -57.93 38.36
C VAL A 38 24.55 -58.90 38.88
N THR A 39 24.13 -60.08 39.35
CA THR A 39 25.02 -61.20 39.66
C THR A 39 25.00 -62.21 38.52
N CYS A 40 26.15 -62.36 37.87
CA CYS A 40 26.49 -63.49 37.00
C CYS A 40 26.33 -64.81 37.76
N LEU A 41 25.46 -65.69 37.29
CA LEU A 41 25.44 -67.09 37.66
C LEU A 41 26.43 -67.85 36.77
N MET A 42 27.67 -67.99 37.25
CA MET A 42 28.56 -69.06 36.80
C MET A 42 28.10 -70.36 37.44
N VAL A 43 27.63 -71.31 36.63
CA VAL A 43 27.40 -72.69 37.07
C VAL A 43 28.75 -73.41 37.06
N ALA A 44 29.32 -73.61 38.25
CA ALA A 44 30.48 -74.47 38.46
C ALA A 44 30.01 -75.94 38.52
N PHE A 45 30.40 -76.74 37.53
CA PHE A 45 30.18 -78.19 37.52
C PHE A 45 31.29 -78.86 38.34
N ARG A 46 30.95 -79.32 39.54
CA ARG A 46 31.84 -80.08 40.42
C ARG A 46 31.87 -81.54 39.96
N GLN A 47 33.01 -81.99 39.46
CA GLN A 47 33.20 -83.33 38.92
C GLN A 47 33.69 -84.27 40.02
N ASP A 48 32.77 -84.96 40.69
CA ASP A 48 33.12 -86.01 41.64
C ASP A 48 33.40 -87.32 40.89
N ARG A 49 34.61 -87.85 41.11
CA ARG A 49 35.06 -89.15 40.63
C ARG A 49 34.56 -90.22 41.59
N GLY A 50 33.77 -91.16 41.09
CA GLY A 50 33.57 -92.41 41.81
C GLY A 50 32.30 -93.13 41.45
N THR A 51 32.37 -93.95 40.41
CA THR A 51 31.82 -95.32 40.31
C THR A 51 31.55 -95.67 38.86
N ARG A 52 32.20 -96.74 38.41
CA ARG A 52 32.03 -97.33 37.08
C ARG A 52 30.63 -97.95 37.04
N GLY A 53 29.71 -97.37 36.28
CA GLY A 53 28.38 -97.99 36.12
C GLY A 53 27.24 -97.14 35.52
N ALA A 54 27.49 -95.92 35.02
CA ALA A 54 26.40 -95.06 34.52
C ALA A 54 26.65 -94.42 33.14
N HIS A 55 27.51 -95.01 32.31
CA HIS A 55 27.82 -94.45 30.99
C HIS A 55 26.72 -94.66 29.93
N ALA A 56 25.78 -95.59 30.14
CA ALA A 56 24.70 -95.84 29.17
C ALA A 56 23.52 -94.85 29.29
N SER A 57 23.27 -94.29 30.48
CA SER A 57 22.09 -93.44 30.70
C SER A 57 22.28 -91.98 30.27
N LEU A 58 23.51 -91.47 30.33
CA LEU A 58 23.81 -90.09 29.92
C LEU A 58 23.81 -89.95 28.39
N VAL A 59 24.22 -90.99 27.65
CA VAL A 59 24.20 -90.97 26.17
C VAL A 59 22.76 -90.93 25.63
N TYR A 60 21.83 -91.65 26.25
CA TYR A 60 20.41 -91.59 25.89
C TYR A 60 19.77 -90.23 26.18
N MET A 61 20.12 -89.58 27.29
CA MET A 61 19.66 -88.22 27.59
C MET A 61 20.21 -87.18 26.60
N PHE A 62 21.48 -87.29 26.18
CA PHE A 62 22.05 -86.38 25.17
C PHE A 62 21.46 -86.58 23.77
N LEU A 63 21.09 -87.82 23.39
CA LEU A 63 20.43 -88.09 22.11
C LEU A 63 18.98 -87.57 22.09
N LEU A 64 18.21 -87.76 23.16
CA LEU A 64 16.86 -87.21 23.27
C LEU A 64 16.85 -85.67 23.30
N LEU A 65 17.84 -85.03 23.94
CA LEU A 65 17.96 -83.57 23.94
C LEU A 65 18.32 -83.03 22.55
N ARG A 66 19.12 -83.76 21.77
CA ARG A 66 19.52 -83.38 20.40
C ARG A 66 18.36 -83.52 19.41
N GLU A 67 17.51 -84.55 19.56
CA GLU A 67 16.29 -84.68 18.74
C GLU A 67 15.23 -83.62 19.11
N ALA A 68 15.08 -83.28 20.40
CA ALA A 68 14.19 -82.19 20.81
C ALA A 68 14.66 -80.82 20.28
N LEU A 69 15.97 -80.56 20.23
CA LEU A 69 16.53 -79.31 19.71
C LEU A 69 16.39 -79.19 18.18
N THR A 70 16.40 -80.30 17.43
CA THR A 70 16.22 -80.29 15.97
C THR A 70 14.75 -80.13 15.56
N TRP A 71 13.81 -80.60 16.38
CA TRP A 71 12.39 -80.26 16.23
C TRP A 71 12.11 -78.78 16.55
N ALA A 72 12.77 -78.22 17.57
CA ALA A 72 12.63 -76.80 17.91
C ALA A 72 13.23 -75.87 16.84
N SER A 73 14.30 -76.26 16.14
CA SER A 73 14.89 -75.43 15.08
C SER A 73 14.07 -75.43 13.77
N SER A 74 13.22 -76.43 13.56
CA SER A 74 12.38 -76.55 12.35
C SER A 74 11.08 -75.73 12.43
N PHE A 75 10.69 -75.26 13.61
CA PHE A 75 9.58 -74.31 13.80
C PHE A 75 10.01 -72.84 13.86
N ILE A 76 11.29 -72.55 13.66
CA ILE A 76 11.76 -71.18 13.44
C ILE A 76 11.40 -70.80 11.99
N LEU A 77 10.13 -70.46 11.79
CA LEU A 77 9.67 -69.77 10.59
C LEU A 77 10.59 -68.56 10.36
N PRO A 78 11.02 -68.29 9.12
CA PRO A 78 11.77 -67.10 8.80
C PRO A 78 10.88 -65.87 9.02
N LEU A 79 10.92 -65.34 10.24
CA LEU A 79 10.39 -64.03 10.64
C LEU A 79 11.16 -62.86 9.96
N SER A 80 11.88 -63.13 8.86
CA SER A 80 12.69 -62.15 8.13
C SER A 80 11.96 -61.50 6.94
N SER A 81 10.72 -61.91 6.63
CA SER A 81 9.84 -61.05 5.81
C SER A 81 9.19 -60.04 6.75
N GLY A 82 9.91 -58.93 6.97
CA GLY A 82 9.47 -57.83 7.80
C GLY A 82 8.01 -57.50 7.50
N CYS A 83 7.14 -57.79 8.46
CA CYS A 83 5.79 -57.24 8.47
C CYS A 83 5.97 -55.74 8.22
N PRO A 84 5.44 -55.17 7.12
CA PRO A 84 5.58 -53.75 6.85
C PRO A 84 5.04 -53.06 8.09
N PHE A 85 6.00 -52.56 8.87
CA PHE A 85 5.85 -52.10 10.23
C PHE A 85 4.64 -51.20 10.21
N LEU A 86 3.52 -51.68 10.78
CA LEU A 86 2.36 -50.86 11.07
C LEU A 86 2.89 -49.80 12.02
N ARG A 87 3.47 -48.73 11.46
CA ARG A 87 3.92 -47.57 12.21
C ARG A 87 2.68 -47.17 12.97
N SER A 88 2.75 -47.42 14.27
CA SER A 88 1.66 -47.18 15.20
C SER A 88 1.05 -45.84 14.85
N THR A 89 -0.27 -45.79 14.70
CA THR A 89 -1.01 -44.56 14.44
C THR A 89 -0.58 -43.45 15.41
N ALA A 90 -0.23 -43.82 16.65
CA ALA A 90 0.35 -42.93 17.65
C ALA A 90 1.68 -42.30 17.22
N HIS A 91 2.57 -43.06 16.55
CA HIS A 91 3.83 -42.52 16.02
C HIS A 91 3.59 -41.49 14.92
N ARG A 92 2.65 -41.76 13.99
CA ARG A 92 2.29 -40.80 12.93
C ARG A 92 1.73 -39.51 13.51
N HIS A 93 0.89 -39.61 14.54
CA HIS A 93 0.34 -38.45 15.24
C HIS A 93 1.42 -37.65 15.96
N SER A 94 2.29 -38.31 16.73
CA SER A 94 3.38 -37.64 17.47
C SER A 94 4.34 -36.89 16.53
N VAL A 95 4.74 -37.52 15.43
CA VAL A 95 5.61 -36.87 14.43
C VAL A 95 4.87 -35.74 13.71
N GLY A 96 3.60 -35.93 13.33
CA GLY A 96 2.78 -34.88 12.72
C GLY A 96 2.62 -33.66 13.62
N ASP A 97 2.35 -33.87 14.91
CA ASP A 97 2.23 -32.80 15.90
C ASP A 97 3.58 -32.10 16.14
N ARG A 98 4.70 -32.82 16.05
CA ARG A 98 6.03 -32.21 16.11
C ARG A 98 6.25 -31.32 14.89
N ILE A 99 5.95 -31.80 13.68
CA ILE A 99 6.08 -31.01 12.44
C ILE A 99 5.20 -29.75 12.49
N ASN A 100 3.96 -29.85 12.97
CA ASN A 100 3.08 -28.68 13.08
C ASN A 100 3.59 -27.64 14.09
N ARG A 101 4.28 -28.07 15.15
CA ARG A 101 4.84 -27.17 16.17
C ARG A 101 6.18 -26.57 15.77
N THR A 102 7.08 -27.35 15.17
CA THR A 102 8.46 -26.94 14.88
C THR A 102 8.69 -26.59 13.41
N GLY A 103 7.74 -26.88 12.51
CA GLY A 103 7.83 -26.51 11.10
C GLY A 103 7.78 -25.00 10.95
N GLY A 104 8.89 -24.41 10.51
CA GLY A 104 9.11 -22.95 10.52
C GLY A 104 8.59 -22.18 9.32
N LEU A 105 8.12 -22.86 8.26
CA LEU A 105 7.64 -22.21 7.04
C LEU A 105 6.20 -22.65 6.75
N ALA A 106 5.28 -21.69 6.85
CA ALA A 106 3.95 -21.82 6.29
C ALA A 106 4.10 -21.80 4.77
N MET A 107 3.70 -22.89 4.10
CA MET A 107 3.69 -22.97 2.65
C MET A 107 2.27 -22.83 2.10
N VAL A 108 2.16 -22.63 0.79
CA VAL A 108 0.92 -22.81 0.03
C VAL A 108 0.28 -24.13 0.46
N SER A 109 -0.99 -24.07 0.86
CA SER A 109 -1.71 -25.23 1.36
C SER A 109 -1.71 -26.36 0.34
N CYS A 110 -1.41 -27.59 0.77
CA CYS A 110 -1.57 -28.76 -0.08
C CYS A 110 -3.07 -29.03 -0.33
N GLN A 111 -3.40 -29.75 -1.39
CA GLN A 111 -4.81 -30.01 -1.78
C GLN A 111 -5.66 -30.59 -0.64
N TYR A 112 -5.05 -31.44 0.20
CA TYR A 112 -5.73 -32.02 1.36
C TYR A 112 -6.02 -30.98 2.46
N CYS A 113 -5.02 -30.18 2.82
CA CYS A 113 -5.16 -29.14 3.84
C CYS A 113 -6.09 -28.01 3.37
N ALA A 114 -6.02 -27.63 2.09
CA ALA A 114 -6.88 -26.62 1.48
C ALA A 114 -8.37 -27.01 1.58
N LYS A 115 -8.70 -28.25 1.19
CA LYS A 115 -10.08 -28.79 1.29
C LYS A 115 -10.63 -28.83 2.71
N ARG A 116 -9.76 -28.90 3.72
CA ARG A 116 -10.13 -28.96 5.14
C ARG A 116 -9.95 -27.63 5.89
N GLY A 117 -9.48 -26.57 5.21
CA GLY A 117 -9.16 -25.29 5.84
C GLY A 117 -8.09 -25.38 6.93
N LEU A 118 -7.13 -26.31 6.79
CA LEU A 118 -6.05 -26.51 7.76
C LEU A 118 -4.78 -25.78 7.34
N GLU A 119 -4.04 -25.24 8.31
CA GLU A 119 -2.73 -24.65 8.07
C GLU A 119 -1.71 -25.74 7.65
N CYS A 120 -1.01 -25.53 6.53
CA CYS A 120 -0.08 -26.49 5.98
C CYS A 120 1.36 -26.13 6.37
N ARG A 121 1.88 -26.80 7.41
CA ARG A 121 3.27 -26.64 7.86
C ARG A 121 4.13 -27.84 7.45
N MET A 122 5.26 -27.56 6.84
CA MET A 122 6.25 -28.57 6.44
C MET A 122 7.55 -28.41 7.25
N SER A 123 8.20 -29.53 7.52
CA SER A 123 9.56 -29.57 8.04
C SER A 123 10.53 -29.72 6.87
N SER A 124 11.69 -29.07 6.91
CA SER A 124 12.76 -29.24 5.92
C SER A 124 13.22 -30.68 5.72
N LEU A 125 12.99 -31.55 6.72
CA LEU A 125 13.42 -32.95 6.72
C LEU A 125 12.39 -33.90 6.09
N LYS A 126 11.17 -33.44 5.79
CA LYS A 126 10.08 -34.29 5.31
C LYS A 126 9.39 -33.67 4.09
N LYS A 127 9.06 -34.52 3.12
CA LYS A 127 8.33 -34.13 1.91
C LYS A 127 6.83 -33.90 2.14
N GLU A 128 6.32 -34.28 3.31
CA GLU A 128 4.90 -34.20 3.68
C GLU A 128 4.69 -33.17 4.80
N CYS A 129 3.57 -32.46 4.76
CA CYS A 129 3.16 -31.58 5.86
C CYS A 129 2.71 -32.40 7.08
N GLY A 130 2.73 -31.78 8.26
CA GLY A 130 2.38 -32.47 9.51
C GLY A 130 0.97 -33.08 9.50
N ASN A 131 0.01 -32.41 8.85
CA ASN A 131 -1.37 -32.89 8.72
C ASN A 131 -1.50 -34.08 7.75
N CYS A 132 -0.81 -34.05 6.60
CA CYS A 132 -0.78 -35.18 5.67
C CYS A 132 -0.09 -36.39 6.30
N TYR A 133 1.02 -36.16 7.01
CA TYR A 133 1.75 -37.21 7.73
C TYR A 133 0.87 -37.88 8.80
N ARG A 134 0.13 -37.08 9.56
CA ARG A 134 -0.80 -37.54 10.61
C ARG A 134 -1.92 -38.40 10.05
N ASN A 135 -2.52 -37.97 8.93
CA ASN A 135 -3.64 -38.66 8.30
C ASN A 135 -3.21 -39.78 7.33
N GLY A 136 -1.90 -39.99 7.11
CA GLY A 136 -1.39 -41.01 6.21
C GLY A 136 -1.68 -40.73 4.73
N VAL A 137 -1.78 -39.46 4.33
CA VAL A 137 -1.98 -39.06 2.94
C VAL A 137 -0.67 -39.28 2.16
N LYS A 138 -0.72 -40.12 1.12
CA LYS A 138 0.48 -40.55 0.37
C LYS A 138 1.15 -39.44 -0.45
N SER A 139 0.43 -38.38 -0.80
CA SER A 139 0.93 -37.30 -1.66
C SER A 139 0.52 -35.93 -1.12
N CYS A 140 1.50 -35.16 -0.65
CA CYS A 140 1.32 -33.79 -0.21
C CYS A 140 1.59 -32.84 -1.40
N VAL A 141 0.66 -32.78 -2.36
CA VAL A 141 0.79 -31.93 -3.55
C VAL A 141 0.31 -30.50 -3.20
N PRO A 142 1.15 -29.46 -3.40
CA PRO A 142 0.71 -28.07 -3.27
C PRO A 142 -0.52 -27.82 -4.14
N VAL A 143 -1.48 -27.03 -3.66
CA VAL A 143 -2.53 -26.52 -4.56
C VAL A 143 -1.84 -25.64 -5.58
N GLU A 144 -2.00 -25.98 -6.86
CA GLU A 144 -1.70 -25.06 -7.96
C GLU A 144 -2.67 -23.90 -7.82
N VAL A 145 -2.18 -22.80 -7.22
CA VAL A 145 -2.90 -21.54 -7.26
C VAL A 145 -2.77 -21.06 -8.70
N PRO A 146 -3.86 -20.96 -9.47
CA PRO A 146 -3.78 -20.46 -10.83
C PRO A 146 -3.16 -19.06 -10.75
N VAL A 147 -2.03 -18.88 -11.42
CA VAL A 147 -1.36 -17.59 -11.47
C VAL A 147 -2.33 -16.65 -12.20
N PRO A 148 -2.83 -15.59 -11.55
CA PRO A 148 -3.72 -14.66 -12.23
C PRO A 148 -2.97 -14.07 -13.44
N ASN A 149 -3.68 -13.83 -14.53
CA ASN A 149 -3.07 -13.23 -15.71
C ASN A 149 -2.75 -11.75 -15.42
N PHE A 150 -1.47 -11.47 -15.14
CA PHE A 150 -0.96 -10.13 -14.84
C PHE A 150 -0.93 -9.21 -16.06
N GLU A 151 -0.93 -9.74 -17.29
CA GLU A 151 -0.85 -8.91 -18.51
C GLU A 151 -2.03 -7.95 -18.64
N LYS A 152 -3.23 -8.40 -18.23
CA LYS A 152 -4.43 -7.54 -18.20
C LYS A 152 -4.32 -6.43 -17.17
N LEU A 153 -3.70 -6.74 -16.03
CA LEU A 153 -3.50 -5.76 -14.97
C LEU A 153 -2.47 -4.71 -15.42
N ASP A 154 -1.37 -5.14 -16.04
CA ASP A 154 -0.34 -4.25 -16.56
C ASP A 154 -0.87 -3.35 -17.69
N GLN A 155 -1.72 -3.89 -18.58
CA GLN A 155 -2.40 -3.09 -19.61
C GLN A 155 -3.34 -2.04 -19.03
N GLU A 156 -4.14 -2.40 -18.03
CA GLU A 156 -5.02 -1.44 -17.35
C GLU A 156 -4.21 -0.40 -16.56
N LEU A 157 -3.11 -0.80 -15.93
CA LEU A 157 -2.21 0.11 -15.22
C LEU A 157 -1.62 1.16 -16.19
N ALA A 158 -1.09 0.71 -17.34
CA ALA A 158 -0.55 1.59 -18.36
C ALA A 158 -1.62 2.52 -18.95
N ARG A 159 -2.86 2.04 -19.12
CA ARG A 159 -3.98 2.87 -19.57
C ARG A 159 -4.32 3.96 -18.56
N LEU A 160 -4.34 3.63 -17.26
CA LEU A 160 -4.60 4.60 -16.20
C LEU A 160 -3.47 5.63 -16.09
N GLU A 161 -2.21 5.20 -16.15
CA GLU A 161 -1.06 6.11 -16.15
C GLU A 161 -1.11 7.10 -17.32
N GLN A 162 -1.53 6.64 -18.51
CA GLN A 162 -1.72 7.52 -19.66
C GLN A 162 -2.85 8.53 -19.41
N GLN A 163 -3.98 8.10 -18.84
CA GLN A 163 -5.10 8.99 -18.52
C GLN A 163 -4.73 10.03 -17.47
N GLU A 164 -3.97 9.64 -16.45
CA GLU A 164 -3.45 10.58 -15.44
C GLU A 164 -2.54 11.63 -16.08
N ALA A 165 -1.61 11.21 -16.94
CA ALA A 165 -0.72 12.14 -17.64
C ALA A 165 -1.48 13.13 -18.56
N GLU A 166 -2.54 12.68 -19.24
CA GLU A 166 -3.41 13.54 -20.06
C GLU A 166 -4.18 14.56 -19.21
N VAL A 167 -4.67 14.15 -18.04
CA VAL A 167 -5.36 15.05 -17.10
C VAL A 167 -4.40 16.07 -16.49
N ASP A 168 -3.20 15.66 -16.09
CA ASP A 168 -2.17 16.55 -15.55
C ASP A 168 -1.74 17.60 -16.59
N ALA A 169 -1.62 17.20 -17.86
CA ALA A 169 -1.34 18.13 -18.96
C ALA A 169 -2.49 19.14 -19.15
N ALA A 170 -3.74 18.70 -19.05
CA ALA A 170 -4.90 19.59 -19.13
C ALA A 170 -4.99 20.55 -17.93
N GLU A 171 -4.67 20.08 -16.72
CA GLU A 171 -4.64 20.91 -15.50
C GLU A 171 -3.58 22.00 -15.61
N SER A 172 -2.36 21.64 -16.02
CA SER A 172 -1.27 22.62 -16.19
C SER A 172 -1.63 23.71 -17.23
N ALA A 173 -2.22 23.33 -18.37
CA ALA A 173 -2.71 24.28 -19.36
C ALA A 173 -3.81 25.20 -18.81
N ALA A 174 -4.73 24.67 -17.99
CA ALA A 174 -5.78 25.47 -17.36
C ALA A 174 -5.22 26.49 -16.35
N LEU A 175 -4.21 26.09 -15.57
CA LEU A 175 -3.51 26.99 -14.64
C LEU A 175 -2.79 28.12 -15.36
N GLU A 176 -2.12 27.82 -16.48
CA GLU A 176 -1.48 28.85 -17.32
C GLU A 176 -2.50 29.85 -17.88
N ALA A 177 -3.63 29.35 -18.40
CA ALA A 177 -4.72 30.19 -18.91
C ALA A 177 -5.29 31.10 -17.80
N LEU A 178 -5.45 30.56 -16.59
CA LEU A 178 -5.90 31.32 -15.42
C LEU A 178 -4.90 32.42 -15.03
N MET A 179 -3.60 32.12 -15.05
CA MET A 179 -2.55 33.09 -14.78
C MET A 179 -2.51 34.21 -15.83
N ALA A 180 -2.67 33.87 -17.12
CA ALA A 180 -2.78 34.83 -18.21
C ALA A 180 -4.02 35.74 -18.04
N ALA A 181 -5.18 35.16 -17.68
CA ALA A 181 -6.40 35.91 -17.41
C ALA A 181 -6.25 36.88 -16.22
N ARG A 182 -5.57 36.46 -15.14
CA ARG A 182 -5.24 37.32 -14.00
C ARG A 182 -4.34 38.48 -14.42
N ALA A 183 -3.29 38.22 -15.21
CA ALA A 183 -2.41 39.26 -15.71
C ALA A 183 -3.17 40.29 -16.58
N LYS A 184 -4.08 39.83 -17.45
CA LYS A 184 -4.96 40.70 -18.25
C LYS A 184 -5.86 41.56 -17.36
N LYS A 185 -6.49 40.98 -16.34
CA LYS A 185 -7.31 41.71 -15.36
C LYS A 185 -6.52 42.81 -14.65
N ASP A 186 -5.27 42.54 -14.26
CA ASP A 186 -4.44 43.54 -13.60
C ASP A 186 -3.98 44.66 -14.54
N ARG A 187 -3.69 44.35 -15.81
CA ARG A 187 -3.45 45.37 -16.85
C ARG A 187 -4.67 46.30 -17.00
N LEU A 188 -5.87 45.73 -17.11
CA LEU A 188 -7.12 46.50 -17.21
C LEU A 188 -7.36 47.37 -15.97
N ARG A 189 -7.06 46.85 -14.76
CA ARG A 189 -7.14 47.65 -13.52
C ARG A 189 -6.18 48.85 -13.54
N LYS A 190 -4.97 48.68 -14.05
CA LYS A 190 -4.00 49.77 -14.20
C LYS A 190 -4.50 50.81 -15.22
N GLN A 191 -4.96 50.37 -16.39
CA GLN A 191 -5.55 51.27 -17.40
C GLN A 191 -6.72 52.06 -16.84
N ARG A 192 -7.64 51.40 -16.13
CA ARG A 192 -8.78 52.06 -15.46
C ARG A 192 -8.31 53.11 -14.45
N LYS A 193 -7.27 52.83 -13.65
CA LYS A 193 -6.71 53.81 -12.71
C LYS A 193 -6.11 55.02 -13.42
N ILE A 194 -5.43 54.81 -14.57
CA ILE A 194 -4.89 55.90 -15.38
C ILE A 194 -6.00 56.77 -15.95
N LEU A 195 -7.05 56.16 -16.51
CA LEU A 195 -8.20 56.90 -17.05
C LEU A 195 -8.90 57.73 -15.97
N LYS A 196 -9.12 57.16 -14.78
CA LYS A 196 -9.70 57.91 -13.65
C LYS A 196 -8.85 59.11 -13.21
N ARG A 197 -7.51 58.99 -13.26
CA ARG A 197 -6.63 60.12 -12.95
C ARG A 197 -6.72 61.22 -14.02
N ARG A 198 -6.82 60.85 -15.30
CA ARG A 198 -7.01 61.81 -16.40
C ARG A 198 -8.37 62.51 -16.32
N GLU A 199 -9.42 61.75 -16.01
CA GLU A 199 -10.75 62.28 -15.75
C GLU A 199 -10.73 63.31 -14.63
N GLN A 200 -10.11 62.99 -13.49
CA GLN A 200 -9.96 63.94 -12.39
C GLN A 200 -9.16 65.18 -12.81
N GLN A 201 -8.05 64.99 -13.52
CA GLN A 201 -7.23 66.11 -14.02
C GLN A 201 -8.04 67.06 -14.91
N TRP A 202 -8.88 66.54 -15.81
CA TRP A 202 -9.75 67.37 -16.64
C TRP A 202 -10.82 68.11 -15.83
N VAL A 203 -11.37 67.48 -14.79
CA VAL A 203 -12.30 68.14 -13.88
C VAL A 203 -11.60 69.28 -13.13
N ASP A 204 -10.38 69.04 -12.63
CA ASP A 204 -9.59 70.06 -11.92
C ASP A 204 -9.18 71.21 -12.84
N GLU A 205 -8.79 70.92 -14.08
CA GLU A 205 -8.48 71.93 -15.11
C GLU A 205 -9.73 72.73 -15.50
N SER A 206 -10.88 72.07 -15.70
CA SER A 206 -12.16 72.72 -16.00
C SER A 206 -12.62 73.62 -14.86
N GLY A 207 -12.39 73.22 -13.61
CA GLY A 207 -12.69 74.04 -12.43
C GLY A 207 -11.91 75.36 -12.42
N LYS A 208 -10.63 75.33 -12.78
CA LYS A 208 -9.82 76.56 -12.91
C LYS A 208 -10.35 77.50 -13.98
N TYR A 209 -10.78 76.96 -15.13
CA TYR A 209 -11.40 77.80 -16.17
C TYR A 209 -12.66 78.50 -15.68
N VAL A 210 -13.47 77.85 -14.84
CA VAL A 210 -14.65 78.46 -14.23
C VAL A 210 -14.23 79.56 -13.25
N GLU A 211 -13.26 79.31 -12.37
CA GLU A 211 -12.72 80.32 -11.45
C GLU A 211 -12.13 81.53 -12.19
N ASP A 212 -11.41 81.30 -13.31
CA ASP A 212 -10.85 82.36 -14.15
C ASP A 212 -11.96 83.22 -14.80
N ILE A 213 -13.06 82.59 -15.25
CA ILE A 213 -14.22 83.31 -15.79
C ILE A 213 -14.89 84.14 -14.68
N GLU A 214 -15.12 83.56 -13.50
CA GLU A 214 -15.71 84.29 -12.36
C GLU A 214 -14.83 85.48 -11.93
N ALA A 215 -13.50 85.32 -11.94
CA ALA A 215 -12.56 86.40 -11.65
C ALA A 215 -12.60 87.53 -12.70
N LEU A 216 -12.73 87.18 -13.98
CA LEU A 216 -12.90 88.16 -15.07
C LEU A 216 -14.23 88.90 -14.94
N GLU A 217 -15.33 88.19 -14.64
CA GLU A 217 -16.64 88.80 -14.41
C GLU A 217 -16.61 89.78 -13.22
N ALA A 218 -15.91 89.42 -12.13
CA ALA A 218 -15.72 90.31 -10.98
C ALA A 218 -14.91 91.57 -11.33
N MET A 219 -13.85 91.42 -12.15
CA MET A 219 -13.06 92.56 -12.64
C MET A 219 -13.87 93.46 -13.56
N GLU A 220 -14.69 92.90 -14.46
CA GLU A 220 -15.60 93.67 -15.30
C GLU A 220 -16.61 94.47 -14.46
N TRP A 221 -17.16 93.86 -13.43
CA TRP A 221 -18.11 94.52 -12.54
C TRP A 221 -17.46 95.72 -11.83
N ALA A 222 -16.26 95.55 -11.28
CA ALA A 222 -15.50 96.64 -10.67
C ALA A 222 -15.17 97.75 -11.69
N ASN A 223 -14.80 97.39 -12.92
CA ASN A 223 -14.50 98.36 -13.97
C ASN A 223 -15.74 99.15 -14.42
N ARG A 224 -16.92 98.51 -14.45
CA ARG A 224 -18.19 99.20 -14.69
C ARG A 224 -18.48 100.23 -13.60
N GLU A 225 -18.26 99.88 -12.33
CA GLU A 225 -18.46 100.81 -11.21
C GLU A 225 -17.53 102.04 -11.33
N VAL A 226 -16.23 101.83 -11.62
CA VAL A 226 -15.28 102.93 -11.86
C VAL A 226 -15.69 103.78 -13.06
N SER A 227 -16.07 103.15 -14.18
CA SER A 227 -16.52 103.86 -15.39
C SER A 227 -17.76 104.72 -15.13
N THR A 228 -18.69 104.26 -14.29
CA THR A 228 -19.87 105.06 -13.91
C THR A 228 -19.51 106.29 -13.08
N LEU A 229 -18.44 106.22 -12.27
CA LEU A 229 -17.93 107.36 -11.51
C LEU A 229 -17.12 108.33 -12.39
N GLU A 230 -16.32 107.82 -13.32
CA GLU A 230 -15.50 108.63 -14.23
C GLU A 230 -16.32 109.31 -15.34
N GLY A 231 -17.43 108.71 -15.78
CA GLY A 231 -18.34 109.29 -16.78
C GLY A 231 -18.96 110.64 -16.38
N GLY A 232 -18.81 111.06 -15.12
CA GLY A 232 -19.22 112.38 -14.63
C GLY A 232 -18.12 113.45 -14.62
N LEU A 233 -16.84 113.12 -14.88
CA LEU A 233 -15.71 113.99 -14.52
C LEU A 233 -14.91 114.60 -15.70
N MET A 234 -15.18 114.27 -16.96
CA MET A 234 -14.49 114.89 -18.11
C MET A 234 -15.45 115.39 -19.20
N PRO A 235 -16.14 116.52 -18.99
CA PRO A 235 -16.84 117.21 -20.06
C PRO A 235 -15.83 117.87 -21.01
N GLY A 236 -15.52 117.23 -22.14
CA GLY A 236 -14.81 117.90 -23.24
C GLY A 236 -13.72 117.10 -23.98
N THR A 237 -13.47 115.83 -23.66
CA THR A 237 -12.57 115.00 -24.47
C THR A 237 -13.27 114.58 -25.77
N PRO A 238 -12.77 114.99 -26.96
CA PRO A 238 -13.35 114.57 -28.23
C PRO A 238 -13.27 113.05 -28.36
N ALA A 239 -14.36 112.42 -28.78
CA ALA A 239 -14.45 110.97 -28.98
C ALA A 239 -13.27 110.49 -29.84
N LEU A 240 -12.39 109.68 -29.26
CA LEU A 240 -11.29 109.06 -29.98
C LEU A 240 -11.89 108.05 -30.95
N ASP A 241 -11.84 108.36 -32.25
CA ASP A 241 -12.35 107.49 -33.31
C ASP A 241 -11.36 106.34 -33.55
N TRP A 242 -11.70 105.16 -33.02
CA TRP A 242 -10.88 103.95 -33.15
C TRP A 242 -10.76 103.45 -34.59
N SER A 243 -11.57 103.96 -35.53
CA SER A 243 -11.47 103.59 -36.95
C SER A 243 -10.15 104.03 -37.60
N VAL A 244 -9.45 105.03 -37.04
CA VAL A 244 -8.13 105.47 -37.52
C VAL A 244 -7.03 104.44 -37.21
N PHE A 245 -7.17 103.64 -36.15
CA PHE A 245 -6.12 102.72 -35.70
C PHE A 245 -6.34 101.26 -36.15
N MET A 246 -7.54 100.89 -36.57
CA MET A 246 -7.83 99.58 -37.17
C MET A 246 -7.89 99.73 -38.70
N PRO A 247 -6.75 99.71 -39.42
CA PRO A 247 -6.79 99.63 -40.87
C PRO A 247 -7.56 98.36 -41.23
N THR A 248 -8.53 98.52 -42.14
CA THR A 248 -9.37 97.47 -42.72
C THR A 248 -8.52 96.32 -43.26
N PHE A 249 -8.18 95.35 -42.42
CA PHE A 249 -7.34 94.20 -42.75
C PHE A 249 -8.14 93.03 -43.34
N LEU A 250 -9.42 93.25 -43.67
CA LEU A 250 -10.36 92.20 -44.06
C LEU A 250 -10.85 92.25 -45.52
N GLU A 251 -10.28 93.09 -46.37
CA GLU A 251 -10.59 93.06 -47.80
C GLU A 251 -9.38 92.62 -48.63
N GLY A 252 -9.25 91.30 -48.75
CA GLY A 252 -8.79 90.72 -50.01
C GLY A 252 -7.34 90.27 -50.09
N ASP A 253 -6.87 89.40 -49.19
CA ASP A 253 -5.68 88.58 -49.47
C ASP A 253 -6.10 87.14 -49.84
N PRO A 254 -6.22 86.80 -51.15
CA PRO A 254 -6.66 85.48 -51.61
C PRO A 254 -5.64 84.34 -51.35
N GLY A 255 -4.48 84.63 -50.74
CA GLY A 255 -3.40 83.66 -50.53
C GLY A 255 -3.52 82.73 -49.32
N PHE A 256 -4.49 82.92 -48.41
CA PHE A 256 -4.54 82.13 -47.18
C PHE A 256 -5.32 80.80 -47.30
N ALA A 257 -6.04 80.58 -48.40
CA ALA A 257 -6.90 79.40 -48.56
C ALA A 257 -6.15 78.10 -48.91
N GLU A 258 -4.88 78.15 -49.29
CA GLU A 258 -4.15 76.97 -49.83
C GLU A 258 -3.21 76.29 -48.81
N ALA A 259 -3.16 76.76 -47.56
CA ALA A 259 -2.19 76.27 -46.57
C ALA A 259 -2.74 75.27 -45.54
N ILE A 260 -4.01 74.84 -45.64
CA ILE A 260 -4.56 73.76 -44.80
C ILE A 260 -4.40 72.44 -45.56
N GLY A 261 -3.14 72.05 -45.74
CA GLY A 261 -2.77 70.77 -46.33
C GLY A 261 -3.09 69.62 -45.40
N ASP A 262 -3.86 68.66 -45.92
CA ASP A 262 -4.13 67.33 -45.38
C ASP A 262 -2.86 66.66 -44.82
N THR A 263 -2.72 66.68 -43.50
CA THR A 263 -1.76 65.82 -42.78
C THR A 263 -2.55 64.84 -41.92
N VAL A 264 -3.06 63.80 -42.58
CA VAL A 264 -3.62 62.62 -41.89
C VAL A 264 -2.46 61.86 -41.24
N PRO A 265 -2.43 61.69 -39.90
CA PRO A 265 -1.40 60.88 -39.25
C PRO A 265 -1.64 59.41 -39.59
N GLY A 266 -0.68 58.80 -40.28
CA GLY A 266 -0.70 57.38 -40.60
C GLY A 266 -0.78 56.50 -39.34
N ALA A 267 -1.83 55.71 -39.25
CA ALA A 267 -2.02 54.71 -38.22
C ALA A 267 -1.00 53.56 -38.40
N GLY A 268 0.11 53.63 -37.67
CA GLY A 268 1.06 52.53 -37.55
C GLY A 268 0.47 51.40 -36.71
N GLY A 269 -0.01 50.35 -37.36
CA GLY A 269 -0.32 49.06 -36.73
C GLY A 269 0.97 48.31 -36.42
N SER A 270 1.18 47.96 -35.16
CA SER A 270 2.23 47.03 -34.74
C SER A 270 1.62 45.64 -34.56
N SER A 271 2.11 44.70 -35.36
CA SER A 271 1.90 43.26 -35.25
C SER A 271 2.74 42.65 -34.13
#